data_AF-A0A1E3B9K0-F1
#
_entry.id   AF-A0A1E3B9K0-F1
#
_cell.length_a   1.000
_cell.length_b   1.000
_cell.length_c   1.000
_cell.angle_alpha   90.00
_cell.angle_beta   90.00
_cell.angle_gamma   90.00
#
_symmetry.space_group_name_H-M   'P 1'
#
loop_
_entity.id
_entity.type
_entity.pdbx_description
1 polymer ?
#
loop_
_entity_poly.entity_id
_entity_poly.type
_entity_poly.pdbx_seq_one_letter_code
_entity_poly.pdbx_strand_id
1 'polypeptide(L)'
;MVTKGAKSPASGPPSIPSALRTALVHHLVAETIEDNSGEVIVQSDILQPDFLEAMNGHKMNRCAVATSSIHGDVAFTLAKYLFSRIRPHSPIPASNVKNMQVKQGLIVRKDRSRPQWIQIRSTADLSAGLVHLSWHQVDGQGEPAEDNFATAVVEYGDQGSWLQEWSSTGHLVASRIDVLQRLADEGTASRLSRDMVYTLFGNLVDYADKYRGMQTVVLHDGPTVLYRQCSASSRLHSYGGNALDARRNFFVTPGWKSMRFAKPLVPGGQYVSYVKMIPVHEQPGFYAGDVYVLQDDQIVGLVGGITFRTFPRLLLDQFFSLPDTTVPGQAPVHTTPARPMQTRIDPQAPTPAFPTESPSQATMSTDTSASLNTSTKTPAVSPATDNGIVSQAIALIVEETEIEASEVSDETELSSIGIDSLLSLVLAQKFRTELQLDVRNSLFMDCLTIGDLRTWLVDYC
;
A
#
# COMPACT_ATOMS: atom_id res chain seq x y z
N MET A 1 -61.74 31.67 29.70
CA MET A 1 -60.78 32.34 28.78
C MET A 1 -59.43 32.30 29.47
N VAL A 2 -58.48 31.39 29.23
CA VAL A 2 -57.80 30.93 27.99
C VAL A 2 -57.21 32.06 27.15
N THR A 3 -55.90 32.29 27.32
CA THR A 3 -54.90 32.74 26.33
C THR A 3 -53.54 32.19 26.81
N LYS A 4 -53.00 31.05 26.32
CA LYS A 4 -52.17 30.87 25.10
C LYS A 4 -51.21 32.06 24.89
N GLY A 5 -49.88 31.96 24.85
CA GLY A 5 -48.93 30.86 24.77
C GLY A 5 -47.73 31.37 23.97
N ALA A 6 -46.56 31.52 24.60
CA ALA A 6 -45.30 31.82 23.92
C ALA A 6 -44.29 30.73 24.27
N LYS A 7 -44.06 29.81 23.34
CA LYS A 7 -43.01 28.79 23.42
C LYS A 7 -41.68 29.47 23.09
N SER A 8 -40.73 29.40 24.02
CA SER A 8 -39.31 29.68 23.75
C SER A 8 -38.73 28.61 22.80
N PRO A 9 -37.76 28.97 21.95
CA PRO A 9 -37.22 28.06 20.95
C PRO A 9 -36.45 26.93 21.59
N ALA A 10 -36.55 25.77 20.94
CA ALA A 10 -35.99 24.50 21.35
C ALA A 10 -34.50 24.61 21.68
N SER A 11 -34.16 24.01 22.82
CA SER A 11 -32.83 23.56 23.20
C SER A 11 -32.12 22.93 21.99
N GLY A 12 -30.84 23.30 21.80
CA GLY A 12 -29.97 22.79 20.76
C GLY A 12 -29.87 21.25 20.71
N PRO A 13 -29.22 20.69 19.67
CA PRO A 13 -29.16 19.26 19.46
C PRO A 13 -28.64 18.54 20.72
N PRO A 14 -29.18 17.35 21.03
CA PRO A 14 -28.79 16.61 22.22
C PRO A 14 -27.28 16.37 22.19
N SER A 15 -26.61 16.74 23.27
CA SER A 15 -25.19 16.47 23.48
C SER A 15 -24.92 14.98 23.34
N ILE A 16 -24.21 14.62 22.27
CA ILE A 16 -23.78 13.26 21.92
C ILE A 16 -22.89 12.72 23.06
N PRO A 17 -22.99 11.44 23.46
CA PRO A 17 -22.13 10.86 24.48
C PRO A 17 -20.64 11.04 24.12
N SER A 18 -19.80 11.34 25.12
CA SER A 18 -18.34 11.51 24.99
C SER A 18 -17.57 10.21 24.62
N ALA A 19 -18.25 9.18 24.09
CA ALA A 19 -17.78 7.80 24.09
C ALA A 19 -16.97 7.41 22.82
N LEU A 20 -17.16 8.09 21.69
CA LEU A 20 -16.43 7.81 20.44
C LEU A 20 -15.45 8.93 20.13
N ARG A 21 -14.42 9.07 20.97
CA ARG A 21 -13.32 10.01 20.73
C ARG A 21 -11.98 9.35 21.06
N THR A 22 -11.11 9.26 20.07
CA THR A 22 -9.73 8.76 20.17
C THR A 22 -8.77 9.72 19.46
N ALA A 23 -7.49 9.37 19.39
CA ALA A 23 -6.49 10.13 18.64
C ALA A 23 -6.72 10.15 17.12
N LEU A 24 -7.53 9.23 16.58
CA LEU A 24 -7.78 9.11 15.13
C LEU A 24 -9.26 9.28 14.76
N VAL A 25 -10.16 9.29 15.75
CA VAL A 25 -11.62 9.41 15.59
C VAL A 25 -12.10 10.56 16.46
N HIS A 26 -12.52 11.69 15.87
CA HIS A 26 -12.74 12.93 16.65
C HIS A 26 -14.21 13.25 16.91
N HIS A 27 -15.02 13.31 15.85
CA HIS A 27 -16.39 13.80 15.93
C HIS A 27 -17.37 12.84 15.25
N LEU A 28 -18.43 12.46 15.97
CA LEU A 28 -19.56 11.74 15.39
C LEU A 28 -20.45 12.75 14.64
N VAL A 29 -20.58 12.56 13.33
CA VAL A 29 -21.39 13.42 12.44
C VAL A 29 -22.81 12.89 12.35
N ALA A 30 -22.96 11.59 12.14
CA ALA A 30 -24.26 10.93 12.05
C ALA A 30 -24.20 9.54 12.69
N GLU A 31 -25.31 9.14 13.29
CA GLU A 31 -25.50 7.81 13.85
C GLU A 31 -26.93 7.36 13.67
N THR A 32 -27.09 6.16 13.12
CA THR A 32 -28.36 5.46 12.98
C THR A 32 -28.15 4.05 13.50
N ILE A 33 -28.91 3.64 14.52
CA ILE A 33 -28.82 2.29 15.10
C ILE A 33 -30.18 1.63 14.98
N GLU A 34 -30.20 0.43 14.43
CA GLU A 34 -31.36 -0.44 14.26
C GLU A 34 -31.13 -1.78 14.96
N ASP A 35 -32.06 -2.73 14.85
CA ASP A 35 -32.01 -3.98 15.60
C ASP A 35 -30.78 -4.84 15.27
N ASN A 36 -30.43 -4.99 13.99
CA ASN A 36 -29.26 -5.78 13.54
C ASN A 36 -28.29 -4.97 12.68
N SER A 37 -28.61 -3.71 12.39
CA SER A 37 -27.87 -2.83 11.50
C SER A 37 -27.52 -1.54 12.22
N GLY A 38 -26.48 -0.87 11.74
CA GLY A 38 -26.16 0.47 12.21
C GLY A 38 -25.24 1.18 11.26
N GLU A 39 -25.38 2.50 11.20
CA GLU A 39 -24.51 3.38 10.45
C GLU A 39 -23.93 4.43 11.37
N VAL A 40 -22.63 4.65 11.24
CA VAL A 40 -21.90 5.70 11.93
C VAL A 40 -21.02 6.43 10.92
N ILE A 41 -21.11 7.76 10.93
CA ILE A 41 -20.25 8.64 10.16
C ILE A 41 -19.44 9.47 11.15
N VAL A 42 -18.11 9.37 11.04
CA VAL A 42 -17.19 10.16 11.86
C VAL A 42 -16.35 11.08 11.00
N GLN A 43 -16.04 12.26 11.51
CA GLN A 43 -15.12 13.21 10.91
C GLN A 43 -13.91 13.41 11.82
N SER A 44 -12.72 13.35 11.21
CA SER A 44 -11.45 13.56 11.90
C SER A 44 -10.63 14.62 11.17
N ASP A 45 -9.93 15.44 11.94
CA ASP A 45 -8.98 16.42 11.43
C ASP A 45 -7.57 15.87 11.58
N ILE A 46 -6.90 15.62 10.46
CA ILE A 46 -5.55 15.07 10.42
C ILE A 46 -4.53 16.01 11.07
N LEU A 47 -4.84 17.32 11.14
CA LEU A 47 -3.99 18.32 11.79
C LEU A 47 -4.22 18.44 13.30
N GLN A 48 -5.20 17.72 13.87
CA GLN A 48 -5.33 17.64 15.33
C GLN A 48 -4.04 17.03 15.92
N PRO A 49 -3.54 17.52 17.07
CA PRO A 49 -2.19 17.17 17.55
C PRO A 49 -1.84 15.68 17.63
N ASP A 50 -2.76 14.84 18.13
CA ASP A 50 -2.50 13.40 18.32
C ASP A 50 -2.55 12.64 16.99
N PHE A 51 -3.50 12.99 16.10
CA PHE A 51 -3.54 12.43 14.75
C PHE A 51 -2.30 12.88 13.95
N LEU A 52 -1.97 14.17 14.01
CA LEU A 52 -0.80 14.70 13.34
C LEU A 52 0.49 14.05 13.86
N GLU A 53 0.61 13.77 15.16
CA GLU A 53 1.73 12.99 15.70
C GLU A 53 1.79 11.59 15.06
N ALA A 54 0.65 10.89 14.95
CA ALA A 54 0.59 9.58 14.31
C ALA A 54 0.98 9.63 12.82
N MET A 55 0.56 10.67 12.09
CA MET A 55 0.94 10.90 10.69
C MET A 55 2.43 11.19 10.55
N ASN A 56 3.01 11.95 11.49
CA ASN A 56 4.45 12.22 11.51
C ASN A 56 5.29 11.01 11.94
N GLY A 57 4.65 9.90 12.30
CA GLY A 57 5.29 8.62 12.54
C GLY A 57 6.11 8.12 11.35
N HIS A 58 5.64 8.43 10.14
CA HIS A 58 6.29 8.10 8.88
C HIS A 58 6.29 9.32 7.96
N LYS A 59 7.48 9.77 7.58
CA LYS A 59 7.62 10.79 6.54
C LYS A 59 8.29 10.20 5.32
N MET A 60 7.61 10.29 4.17
CA MET A 60 8.16 9.96 2.87
C MET A 60 8.40 11.25 2.11
N ASN A 61 9.62 11.43 1.61
CA ASN A 61 10.00 12.67 0.94
C ASN A 61 9.64 13.92 1.77
N ARG A 62 9.97 13.89 3.07
CA ARG A 62 9.67 14.94 4.08
C ARG A 62 8.18 15.22 4.33
N CYS A 63 7.27 14.51 3.69
CA CYS A 63 5.83 14.66 3.87
C CYS A 63 5.31 13.57 4.81
N ALA A 64 4.48 13.95 5.78
CA ALA A 64 3.88 13.00 6.73
C ALA A 64 2.77 12.21 6.02
N VAL A 65 2.82 10.89 6.12
CA VAL A 65 1.94 9.97 5.38
C VAL A 65 1.26 9.02 6.35
N ALA A 66 -0.03 8.76 6.12
CA ALA A 66 -0.75 7.78 6.91
C ALA A 66 -0.19 6.38 6.67
N THR A 67 0.05 5.67 7.76
CA THR A 67 0.40 4.25 7.69
C THR A 67 -0.85 3.40 7.56
N SER A 68 -0.69 2.22 6.99
CA SER A 68 -1.72 1.17 7.03
C SER A 68 -2.31 0.91 8.41
N SER A 69 -1.50 0.99 9.46
CA SER A 69 -1.98 0.77 10.82
C SER A 69 -2.96 1.82 11.32
N ILE A 70 -2.91 3.06 10.80
CA ILE A 70 -3.88 4.12 11.12
C ILE A 70 -5.26 3.69 10.64
N HIS A 71 -5.35 3.16 9.42
CA HIS A 71 -6.61 2.63 8.89
C HIS A 71 -7.10 1.42 9.70
N GLY A 72 -6.19 0.51 10.07
CA GLY A 72 -6.51 -0.62 10.94
C GLY A 72 -7.08 -0.20 12.30
N ASP A 73 -6.44 0.76 12.97
CA ASP A 73 -6.87 1.26 14.29
C ASP A 73 -8.26 1.93 14.22
N VAL A 74 -8.51 2.73 13.19
CA VAL A 74 -9.84 3.31 12.93
C VAL A 74 -10.87 2.22 12.68
N ALA A 75 -10.56 1.22 11.86
CA ALA A 75 -11.48 0.12 11.55
C ALA A 75 -11.86 -0.70 12.80
N PHE A 76 -10.88 -1.08 13.62
CA PHE A 76 -11.13 -1.74 14.90
C PHE A 76 -11.96 -0.88 15.84
N THR A 77 -11.66 0.42 15.93
CA THR A 77 -12.37 1.36 16.79
C THR A 77 -13.85 1.46 16.42
N LEU A 78 -14.15 1.68 15.13
CA LEU A 78 -15.52 1.88 14.65
C LEU A 78 -16.33 0.59 14.68
N ALA A 79 -15.74 -0.56 14.33
CA ALA A 79 -16.42 -1.85 14.46
C ALA A 79 -16.72 -2.20 15.92
N LYS A 80 -15.77 -1.96 16.84
CA LYS A 80 -16.00 -2.14 18.28
C LYS A 80 -17.15 -1.27 18.78
N TYR A 81 -17.17 -0.01 18.36
CA TYR A 81 -18.20 0.95 18.73
C TYR A 81 -19.58 0.52 18.22
N LEU A 82 -19.71 0.23 16.92
CA LEU A 82 -20.96 -0.21 16.30
C LEU A 82 -21.51 -1.47 16.97
N PHE A 83 -20.66 -2.47 17.22
CA PHE A 83 -21.09 -3.67 17.95
C PHE A 83 -21.65 -3.33 19.33
N SER A 84 -20.95 -2.48 20.08
CA SER A 84 -21.36 -2.09 21.44
C SER A 84 -22.66 -1.28 21.43
N ARG A 85 -22.94 -0.53 20.36
CA ARG A 85 -24.20 0.23 20.22
C ARG A 85 -25.38 -0.67 19.84
N ILE A 86 -25.17 -1.64 18.95
CA ILE A 86 -26.22 -2.57 18.50
C ILE A 86 -26.46 -3.71 19.52
N ARG A 87 -25.42 -4.08 20.29
CA ARG A 87 -25.44 -5.15 21.31
C ARG A 87 -24.80 -4.71 22.63
N PRO A 88 -25.43 -3.79 23.39
CA PRO A 88 -24.81 -3.16 24.57
C PRO A 88 -24.49 -4.10 25.74
N HIS A 89 -25.13 -5.27 25.80
CA HIS A 89 -24.95 -6.25 26.88
C HIS A 89 -24.18 -7.50 26.46
N SER A 90 -23.70 -7.55 25.21
CA SER A 90 -22.93 -8.68 24.70
C SER A 90 -21.43 -8.41 24.82
N PRO A 91 -20.62 -9.45 25.11
CA PRO A 91 -19.17 -9.31 25.01
C PRO A 91 -18.81 -8.96 23.56
N ILE A 92 -17.85 -8.06 23.40
CA ILE A 92 -17.40 -7.63 22.08
C ILE A 92 -16.59 -8.78 21.46
N PRO A 93 -17.02 -9.32 20.31
CA PRO A 93 -16.30 -10.40 19.65
C PRO A 93 -14.96 -9.90 19.09
N ALA A 94 -14.08 -10.85 18.79
CA ALA A 94 -12.83 -10.52 18.12
C ALA A 94 -13.14 -9.99 16.71
N SER A 95 -12.25 -9.19 16.14
CA SER A 95 -12.45 -8.55 14.83
C SER A 95 -11.32 -8.88 13.86
N ASN A 96 -11.68 -9.10 12.60
CA ASN A 96 -10.76 -9.30 11.49
C ASN A 96 -10.95 -8.17 10.47
N VAL A 97 -9.94 -7.32 10.27
CA VAL A 97 -10.00 -6.28 9.23
C VAL A 97 -9.59 -6.90 7.90
N LYS A 98 -10.57 -7.17 7.05
CA LYS A 98 -10.43 -7.80 5.73
C LYS A 98 -10.42 -6.79 4.61
N ASN A 99 -9.81 -7.20 3.50
CA ASN A 99 -9.86 -6.50 2.22
C ASN A 99 -9.57 -5.00 2.34
N MET A 100 -8.56 -4.64 3.14
CA MET A 100 -8.13 -3.25 3.20
C MET A 100 -7.55 -2.87 1.84
N GLN A 101 -8.05 -1.77 1.28
CA GLN A 101 -7.54 -1.21 0.02
C GLN A 101 -7.34 0.29 0.20
N VAL A 102 -6.14 0.77 -0.11
CA VAL A 102 -5.79 2.19 -0.12
C VAL A 102 -5.47 2.56 -1.57
N LYS A 103 -6.39 3.28 -2.22
CA LYS A 103 -6.26 3.72 -3.61
C LYS A 103 -5.36 4.95 -3.73
N GLN A 104 -5.42 5.83 -2.74
CA GLN A 104 -4.62 7.04 -2.68
C GLN A 104 -4.07 7.22 -1.27
N GLY A 105 -2.77 7.51 -1.17
CA GLY A 105 -2.11 7.77 0.11
C GLY A 105 -2.66 9.04 0.76
N LEU A 106 -2.86 8.98 2.08
CA LEU A 106 -3.28 10.14 2.86
C LEU A 106 -2.03 10.89 3.33
N ILE A 107 -1.86 12.12 2.84
CA ILE A 107 -0.66 12.94 3.07
C ILE A 107 -1.07 14.25 3.75
N VAL A 108 -0.29 14.68 4.74
CA VAL A 108 -0.49 15.97 5.41
C VAL A 108 -0.10 17.11 4.48
N ARG A 109 -0.99 18.08 4.28
CA ARG A 109 -0.73 19.29 3.46
C ARG A 109 0.39 20.15 4.05
N LYS A 110 1.07 20.92 3.19
CA LYS A 110 2.10 21.86 3.63
C LYS A 110 1.46 23.07 4.31
N ASP A 111 0.39 23.60 3.73
CA ASP A 111 -0.47 24.57 4.39
C ASP A 111 -1.24 23.93 5.55
N ARG A 112 -0.93 24.39 6.77
CA ARG A 112 -1.56 23.97 8.03
C ARG A 112 -2.41 25.08 8.66
N SER A 113 -2.68 26.16 7.92
CA SER A 113 -3.52 27.27 8.41
C SER A 113 -5.00 26.88 8.56
N ARG A 114 -5.43 25.82 7.85
CA ARG A 114 -6.79 25.31 7.83
C ARG A 114 -6.85 23.81 8.16
N PRO A 115 -7.92 23.33 8.82
CA PRO A 115 -8.13 21.90 9.09
C PRO A 115 -8.02 21.02 7.84
N GLN A 116 -7.54 19.79 8.01
CA GLN A 116 -7.53 18.78 6.95
C GLN A 116 -8.43 17.62 7.36
N TRP A 117 -9.69 17.71 6.95
CA TRP A 117 -10.70 16.75 7.34
C TRP A 117 -10.73 15.51 6.45
N ILE A 118 -11.01 14.38 7.10
CA ILE A 118 -11.46 13.15 6.46
C ILE A 118 -12.75 12.69 7.14
N GLN A 119 -13.59 12.02 6.37
CA GLN A 119 -14.80 11.39 6.85
C GLN A 119 -14.71 9.89 6.66
N ILE A 120 -15.10 9.14 7.69
CA ILE A 120 -15.16 7.69 7.65
C ILE A 120 -16.61 7.28 7.85
N ARG A 121 -17.16 6.60 6.84
CA ARG A 121 -18.49 6.01 6.90
C ARG A 121 -18.35 4.54 7.26
N SER A 122 -19.13 4.08 8.22
CA SER A 122 -19.12 2.69 8.70
C SER A 122 -20.55 2.16 8.80
N THR A 123 -20.84 1.06 8.10
CA THR A 123 -22.16 0.44 8.08
C THR A 123 -22.05 -1.02 8.55
N ALA A 124 -22.67 -1.33 9.67
CA ALA A 124 -22.73 -2.65 10.27
C ALA A 124 -23.98 -3.41 9.83
N ASP A 125 -23.79 -4.70 9.56
CA ASP A 125 -24.83 -5.72 9.46
C ASP A 125 -24.41 -6.89 10.37
N LEU A 126 -24.98 -6.95 11.57
CA LEU A 126 -24.68 -7.99 12.54
C LEU A 126 -25.34 -9.33 12.20
N SER A 127 -26.29 -9.38 11.25
CA SER A 127 -26.81 -10.66 10.76
C SER A 127 -25.76 -11.37 9.90
N ALA A 128 -24.98 -10.61 9.13
CA ALA A 128 -23.81 -11.09 8.40
C ALA A 128 -22.54 -11.13 9.26
N GLY A 129 -22.51 -10.41 10.39
CA GLY A 129 -21.33 -10.26 11.24
C GLY A 129 -20.27 -9.34 10.63
N LEU A 130 -20.68 -8.38 9.78
CA LEU A 130 -19.79 -7.53 8.99
C LEU A 130 -19.98 -6.05 9.28
N VAL A 131 -18.91 -5.27 9.10
CA VAL A 131 -18.93 -3.81 9.06
C VAL A 131 -18.17 -3.35 7.82
N HIS A 132 -18.82 -2.61 6.93
CA HIS A 132 -18.20 -2.01 5.77
C HIS A 132 -17.71 -0.61 6.09
N LEU A 133 -16.48 -0.28 5.73
CA LEU A 133 -15.88 1.03 5.96
C LEU A 133 -15.38 1.67 4.66
N SER A 134 -15.59 2.98 4.53
CA SER A 134 -15.01 3.80 3.48
C SER A 134 -14.48 5.12 4.03
N TRP A 135 -13.32 5.55 3.52
CA TRP A 135 -12.66 6.80 3.88
C TRP A 135 -12.77 7.79 2.73
N HIS A 136 -13.19 9.01 3.04
CA HIS A 136 -13.44 10.09 2.10
C HIS A 136 -12.64 11.32 2.52
N GLN A 137 -12.07 12.03 1.54
CA GLN A 137 -11.55 13.38 1.78
C GLN A 137 -12.74 14.32 2.01
N VAL A 138 -12.53 15.37 2.80
CA VAL A 138 -13.53 16.41 3.01
C VAL A 138 -12.96 17.74 2.53
N ASP A 139 -13.74 18.46 1.75
CA ASP A 139 -13.33 19.74 1.18
C ASP A 139 -13.31 20.88 2.23
N GLY A 140 -13.00 22.10 1.78
CA GLY A 140 -12.93 23.26 2.67
C GLY A 140 -14.30 23.73 3.20
N GLN A 141 -15.39 23.24 2.61
CA GLN A 141 -16.77 23.54 2.94
C GLN A 141 -17.35 22.52 3.93
N GLY A 142 -16.63 21.41 4.17
CA GLY A 142 -17.08 20.32 5.03
C GLY A 142 -17.83 19.22 4.29
N GLU A 143 -17.83 19.24 2.96
CA GLU A 143 -18.52 18.23 2.15
C GLU A 143 -17.56 17.06 1.82
N PRO A 144 -17.97 15.81 2.06
CA PRO A 144 -17.17 14.65 1.72
C PRO A 144 -17.14 14.43 0.20
N ALA A 145 -15.97 14.09 -0.33
CA ALA A 145 -15.82 13.65 -1.72
C ALA A 145 -16.66 12.39 -1.99
N GLU A 146 -17.27 12.33 -3.18
CA GLU A 146 -18.05 11.16 -3.63
C GLU A 146 -17.19 9.89 -3.64
N ASP A 147 -15.96 10.02 -4.17
CA ASP A 147 -15.01 8.93 -4.21
C ASP A 147 -14.33 8.68 -2.86
N ASN A 148 -14.25 7.40 -2.50
CA ASN A 148 -13.44 6.93 -1.38
C ASN A 148 -11.98 6.73 -1.81
N PHE A 149 -11.04 7.13 -0.94
CA PHE A 149 -9.62 6.87 -1.13
C PHE A 149 -9.16 5.58 -0.46
N ALA A 150 -9.95 5.03 0.46
CA ALA A 150 -9.71 3.72 1.07
C ALA A 150 -11.01 3.01 1.45
N THR A 151 -10.96 1.67 1.51
CA THR A 151 -12.06 0.81 1.96
C THR A 151 -11.55 -0.38 2.78
N ALA A 152 -12.41 -0.92 3.63
CA ALA A 152 -12.16 -2.14 4.39
C ALA A 152 -13.48 -2.82 4.78
N VAL A 153 -13.40 -4.08 5.18
CA VAL A 153 -14.52 -4.80 5.80
C VAL A 153 -14.04 -5.40 7.11
N VAL A 154 -14.70 -5.11 8.22
CA VAL A 154 -14.46 -5.83 9.48
C VAL A 154 -15.42 -6.99 9.57
N GLU A 155 -14.89 -8.18 9.85
CA GLU A 155 -15.66 -9.39 10.15
C GLU A 155 -15.47 -9.74 11.62
N TYR A 156 -16.57 -9.88 12.36
CA TYR A 156 -16.53 -10.36 13.73
C TYR A 156 -16.25 -11.87 13.75
N GLY A 157 -15.44 -12.31 14.71
CA GLY A 157 -15.03 -13.69 14.84
C GLY A 157 -14.66 -14.07 16.27
N ASP A 158 -14.06 -15.25 16.40
CA ASP A 158 -13.72 -15.85 17.67
C ASP A 158 -12.20 -16.04 17.80
N GLN A 159 -11.66 -15.54 18.91
CA GLN A 159 -10.24 -15.62 19.23
C GLN A 159 -9.76 -17.07 19.40
N GLY A 160 -10.57 -17.92 20.06
CA GLY A 160 -10.21 -19.30 20.35
C GLY A 160 -10.02 -20.12 19.07
N SER A 161 -10.93 -19.93 18.13
CA SER A 161 -10.91 -20.53 16.80
C SER A 161 -9.65 -20.14 16.02
N TRP A 162 -9.23 -18.87 16.07
CA TRP A 162 -7.99 -18.42 15.41
C TRP A 162 -6.73 -19.02 16.05
N LEU A 163 -6.67 -19.10 17.39
CA LEU A 163 -5.56 -19.74 18.07
C LEU A 163 -5.46 -21.23 17.72
N GLN A 164 -6.60 -21.92 17.60
CA GLN A 164 -6.65 -23.31 17.17
C GLN A 164 -6.20 -23.47 15.70
N GLU A 165 -6.70 -22.62 14.79
CA GLU A 165 -6.29 -22.58 13.38
C GLU A 165 -4.77 -22.43 13.26
N TRP A 166 -4.19 -21.46 13.97
CA TRP A 166 -2.77 -21.11 13.86
C TRP A 166 -1.84 -22.11 14.55
N SER A 167 -2.32 -22.92 15.50
CA SER A 167 -1.51 -23.91 16.21
C SER A 167 -0.78 -24.88 15.26
N SER A 168 -1.45 -25.27 14.18
CA SER A 168 -0.91 -26.16 13.13
C SER A 168 0.23 -25.54 12.35
N THR A 169 0.24 -24.21 12.17
CA THR A 169 1.26 -23.50 11.39
C THR A 169 2.34 -22.90 12.30
N GLY A 170 2.02 -22.67 13.57
CA GLY A 170 2.91 -22.06 14.56
C GLY A 170 4.25 -22.77 14.68
N HIS A 171 4.27 -24.09 14.76
CA HIS A 171 5.51 -24.85 14.86
C HIS A 171 6.38 -24.77 13.59
N LEU A 172 5.77 -24.63 12.41
CA LEU A 172 6.50 -24.44 11.15
C LEU A 172 7.15 -23.04 11.10
N VAL A 173 6.42 -22.01 11.54
CA VAL A 173 6.93 -20.63 11.62
C VAL A 173 8.03 -20.52 12.67
N ALA A 174 7.84 -21.09 13.86
CA ALA A 174 8.87 -21.13 14.90
C ALA A 174 10.15 -21.83 14.40
N SER A 175 10.03 -23.00 13.75
CA SER A 175 11.18 -23.69 13.17
C SER A 175 11.90 -22.84 12.11
N ARG A 176 11.18 -22.08 11.29
CA ARG A 176 11.80 -21.14 10.34
C ARG A 176 12.53 -20.00 11.04
N ILE A 177 11.99 -19.47 12.13
CA ILE A 177 12.65 -18.46 12.95
C ILE A 177 13.97 -19.01 13.52
N ASP A 178 13.96 -20.22 14.07
CA ASP A 178 15.17 -20.86 14.61
C ASP A 178 16.24 -21.07 13.54
N VAL A 179 15.83 -21.51 12.35
CA VAL A 179 16.74 -21.65 11.20
C VAL A 179 17.38 -20.32 10.82
N LEU A 180 16.61 -19.22 10.75
CA LEU A 180 17.16 -17.90 10.43
C LEU A 180 18.15 -17.42 11.49
N GLN A 181 17.86 -17.66 12.77
CA GLN A 181 18.77 -17.31 13.85
C GLN A 181 20.10 -18.06 13.70
N ARG A 182 20.05 -19.38 13.47
CA ARG A 182 21.27 -20.18 13.21
C ARG A 182 22.04 -19.68 12.00
N LEU A 183 21.36 -19.42 10.88
CA LEU A 183 22.00 -18.88 9.67
C LEU A 183 22.67 -17.53 9.95
N ALA A 184 22.08 -16.69 10.81
CA ALA A 184 22.69 -15.43 11.21
C ALA A 184 23.91 -15.62 12.10
N ASP A 185 23.86 -16.58 13.02
CA ASP A 185 24.98 -16.91 13.92
C ASP A 185 26.15 -17.55 13.16
N GLU A 186 25.84 -18.31 12.09
CA GLU A 186 26.81 -18.88 11.15
C GLU A 186 27.35 -17.85 10.14
N GLY A 187 26.81 -16.62 10.11
CA GLY A 187 27.22 -15.56 9.17
C GLY A 187 26.66 -15.69 7.75
N THR A 188 25.72 -16.61 7.52
CA THR A 188 25.04 -16.80 6.23
C THR A 188 23.87 -15.83 6.04
N ALA A 189 23.14 -15.51 7.11
CA ALA A 189 22.09 -14.49 7.11
C ALA A 189 22.60 -13.16 7.69
N SER A 190 22.07 -12.04 7.20
CA SER A 190 22.41 -10.71 7.73
C SER A 190 21.62 -10.41 8.99
N ARG A 191 22.30 -10.14 10.11
CA ARG A 191 21.71 -9.64 11.35
C ARG A 191 21.97 -8.14 11.48
N LEU A 192 20.89 -7.36 11.54
CA LEU A 192 20.91 -5.91 11.61
C LEU A 192 20.38 -5.45 12.98
N SER A 193 21.12 -4.56 13.65
CA SER A 193 20.65 -3.91 14.86
C SER A 193 19.56 -2.87 14.54
N ARG A 194 18.80 -2.46 15.57
CA ARG A 194 17.85 -1.33 15.52
C ARG A 194 18.41 -0.14 14.73
N ASP A 195 19.59 0.35 15.11
CA ASP A 195 20.16 1.56 14.53
C ASP A 195 20.57 1.36 13.07
N MET A 196 21.12 0.18 12.73
CA MET A 196 21.44 -0.15 11.34
C MET A 196 20.20 -0.18 10.47
N VAL A 197 19.12 -0.84 10.91
CA VAL A 197 17.87 -0.93 10.14
C VAL A 197 17.28 0.45 9.87
N TYR A 198 17.15 1.28 10.90
CA TYR A 198 16.59 2.63 10.72
C TYR A 198 17.53 3.57 9.96
N THR A 199 18.84 3.38 10.02
CA THR A 199 19.80 4.09 9.17
C THR A 199 19.60 3.72 7.69
N LEU A 200 19.44 2.42 7.39
CA LEU A 200 19.18 1.97 6.02
C LEU A 200 17.85 2.50 5.48
N PHE A 201 16.80 2.50 6.30
CA PHE A 201 15.49 3.01 5.93
C PHE A 201 15.43 4.53 5.84
N GLY A 202 16.26 5.25 6.60
CA GLY A 202 16.36 6.72 6.58
C GLY A 202 16.75 7.30 5.22
N ASN A 203 17.23 6.48 4.28
CA ASN A 203 17.40 6.89 2.88
C ASN A 203 16.07 7.17 2.16
N LEU A 204 14.93 6.73 2.70
CA LEU A 204 13.62 6.79 2.04
C LEU A 204 12.53 7.30 2.99
N VAL A 205 12.53 6.83 4.24
CA VAL A 205 11.49 7.11 5.22
C VAL A 205 12.10 7.60 6.52
N ASP A 206 11.66 8.77 6.97
CA ASP A 206 12.00 9.28 8.31
C ASP A 206 10.95 8.77 9.31
N TYR A 207 11.38 7.90 10.22
CA TYR A 207 10.53 7.36 11.28
C TYR A 207 10.64 8.18 12.56
N ALA A 208 9.51 8.55 13.16
CA ALA A 208 9.52 9.07 14.52
C ALA A 208 9.94 8.00 15.53
N ASP A 209 10.52 8.38 16.67
CA ASP A 209 11.07 7.42 17.64
C ASP A 209 10.04 6.40 18.16
N LYS A 210 8.78 6.82 18.35
CA LYS A 210 7.67 5.91 18.73
C LYS A 210 7.39 4.81 17.69
N TYR A 211 7.77 5.07 16.43
CA TYR A 211 7.61 4.15 15.30
C TYR A 211 8.87 3.31 15.08
N ARG A 212 9.95 3.61 15.81
CA ARG A 212 11.19 2.84 15.78
C ARG A 212 11.11 1.62 16.70
N GLY A 213 10.19 0.69 16.45
CA GLY A 213 9.94 -0.47 17.31
C GLY A 213 10.94 -1.63 17.19
N MET A 214 11.64 -1.73 16.06
CA MET A 214 12.54 -2.85 15.76
C MET A 214 13.76 -2.86 16.68
N GLN A 215 14.11 -4.03 17.21
CA GLN A 215 15.31 -4.23 18.05
C GLN A 215 16.42 -4.95 17.28
N THR A 216 16.07 -6.04 16.60
CA THR A 216 16.99 -6.82 15.76
C THR A 216 16.22 -7.38 14.59
N VAL A 217 16.86 -7.34 13.42
CA VAL A 217 16.31 -7.88 12.18
C VAL A 217 17.26 -8.90 11.58
N VAL A 218 16.76 -10.08 11.24
CA VAL A 218 17.51 -11.07 10.45
C VAL A 218 16.91 -11.13 9.06
N LEU A 219 17.76 -11.11 8.04
CA LEU A 219 17.43 -11.18 6.61
C LEU A 219 18.23 -12.28 5.92
N HIS A 220 17.57 -13.08 5.09
CA HIS A 220 18.20 -14.16 4.32
C HIS A 220 17.51 -14.29 2.95
N ASP A 221 18.30 -14.21 1.86
CA ASP A 221 17.98 -14.36 0.41
C ASP A 221 16.53 -14.13 -0.09
N GLY A 222 16.38 -13.24 -1.08
CA GLY A 222 15.10 -12.95 -1.76
C GLY A 222 14.24 -11.91 -1.04
N PRO A 223 12.93 -11.76 -1.38
CA PRO A 223 12.09 -10.73 -0.80
C PRO A 223 11.84 -11.06 0.68
N THR A 224 12.72 -10.50 1.51
CA THR A 224 12.66 -10.31 2.96
C THR A 224 11.98 -11.43 3.74
N VAL A 225 12.76 -12.41 4.20
CA VAL A 225 12.40 -13.11 5.43
C VAL A 225 12.79 -12.22 6.61
N LEU A 226 11.84 -11.59 7.28
CA LEU A 226 12.09 -10.65 8.37
C LEU A 226 11.82 -11.33 9.71
N TYR A 227 12.85 -11.55 10.52
CA TYR A 227 12.70 -11.74 11.97
C TYR A 227 12.70 -10.37 12.64
N ARG A 228 11.77 -10.07 13.55
CA ARG A 228 11.77 -8.80 14.29
C ARG A 228 11.43 -9.02 15.76
N GLN A 229 12.35 -8.68 16.67
CA GLN A 229 11.97 -8.43 18.06
C GLN A 229 11.48 -6.98 18.20
N CYS A 230 10.28 -6.79 18.74
CA CYS A 230 9.57 -5.52 18.74
C CYS A 230 8.98 -5.19 20.11
N SER A 231 9.05 -3.93 20.54
CA SER A 231 8.30 -3.42 21.70
C SER A 231 6.95 -2.87 21.25
N ALA A 232 5.82 -3.28 21.83
CA ALA A 232 4.48 -2.87 21.39
C ALA A 232 4.12 -1.37 21.52
N SER A 233 5.01 -0.53 22.05
CA SER A 233 4.91 0.93 21.86
C SER A 233 4.95 1.31 20.37
N SER A 234 5.57 0.49 19.53
CA SER A 234 5.32 0.51 18.09
C SER A 234 4.03 -0.27 17.82
N ARG A 235 2.93 0.44 17.56
CA ARG A 235 1.80 -0.17 16.84
C ARG A 235 2.33 -0.75 15.52
N LEU A 236 1.57 -1.61 14.87
CA LEU A 236 1.98 -2.48 13.76
C LEU A 236 2.59 -1.72 12.55
N HIS A 237 3.84 -1.28 12.64
CA HIS A 237 4.41 -0.30 11.72
C HIS A 237 5.50 -0.92 10.83
N SER A 238 5.18 -0.96 9.54
CA SER A 238 6.03 -1.32 8.41
C SER A 238 6.50 -2.77 8.37
N TYR A 239 5.78 -3.63 7.63
CA TYR A 239 6.25 -4.96 7.22
C TYR A 239 6.87 -4.93 5.82
N GLY A 240 7.74 -3.97 5.55
CA GLY A 240 8.47 -3.89 4.28
C GLY A 240 9.96 -3.90 4.58
N GLY A 241 10.68 -4.91 4.10
CA GLY A 241 12.13 -4.86 4.00
C GLY A 241 12.50 -4.18 2.69
N ASN A 242 13.36 -3.17 2.75
CA ASN A 242 13.97 -2.52 1.58
C ASN A 242 15.06 -3.41 0.94
N ALA A 243 14.77 -4.70 0.72
CA ALA A 243 15.78 -5.68 0.27
C ALA A 243 16.02 -5.67 -1.24
N LEU A 244 15.23 -4.92 -2.02
CA LEU A 244 15.35 -4.83 -3.47
C LEU A 244 15.63 -3.36 -3.85
N ASP A 245 16.86 -3.10 -4.25
CA ASP A 245 17.41 -1.82 -4.75
C ASP A 245 16.68 -0.54 -4.28
N ALA A 246 16.84 -0.20 -2.99
CA ALA A 246 16.26 1.01 -2.39
C ALA A 246 16.83 2.33 -2.97
N ARG A 247 17.88 2.26 -3.80
CA ARG A 247 18.41 3.42 -4.53
C ARG A 247 17.56 3.72 -5.75
N ARG A 248 17.07 2.69 -6.44
CA ARG A 248 16.25 2.84 -7.65
C ARG A 248 14.75 2.80 -7.39
N ASN A 249 14.32 2.09 -6.35
CA ASN A 249 12.90 1.82 -6.11
C ASN A 249 12.48 2.10 -4.67
N PHE A 250 11.18 2.28 -4.47
CA PHE A 250 10.51 2.26 -3.17
C PHE A 250 9.27 1.38 -3.20
N PHE A 251 8.83 0.95 -2.02
CA PHE A 251 7.67 0.09 -1.88
C PHE A 251 6.57 0.80 -1.10
N VAL A 252 5.33 0.68 -1.58
CA VAL A 252 4.13 1.16 -0.89
C VAL A 252 3.19 -0.01 -0.68
N THR A 253 2.49 -0.03 0.45
CA THR A 253 1.51 -1.07 0.72
C THR A 253 0.12 -0.62 0.26
N PRO A 254 -0.47 -1.23 -0.78
CA PRO A 254 -1.84 -0.92 -1.18
C PRO A 254 -2.90 -1.48 -0.22
N GLY A 255 -2.52 -2.40 0.67
CA GLY A 255 -3.43 -3.00 1.64
C GLY A 255 -3.08 -4.43 2.01
N TRP A 256 -4.07 -5.13 2.58
CA TRP A 256 -3.94 -6.53 3.04
C TRP A 256 -5.26 -7.28 2.94
N LYS A 257 -5.21 -8.62 2.92
CA LYS A 257 -6.40 -9.47 2.84
C LYS A 257 -7.09 -9.66 4.19
N SER A 258 -6.32 -9.85 5.27
CA SER A 258 -6.85 -10.01 6.62
C SER A 258 -5.88 -9.48 7.68
N MET A 259 -6.41 -9.00 8.80
CA MET A 259 -5.62 -8.57 9.96
C MET A 259 -6.36 -8.99 11.22
N ARG A 260 -5.80 -9.99 11.90
CA ARG A 260 -6.37 -10.62 13.10
C ARG A 260 -5.39 -10.54 14.25
N PHE A 261 -5.89 -10.19 15.42
CA PHE A 261 -5.15 -10.29 16.68
C PHE A 261 -5.97 -11.16 17.63
N ALA A 262 -5.41 -12.31 17.99
CA ALA A 262 -6.00 -13.12 19.03
C ALA A 262 -5.81 -12.42 20.38
N LYS A 263 -4.59 -11.97 20.70
CA LYS A 263 -4.32 -11.26 21.97
C LYS A 263 -4.08 -9.77 21.69
N PRO A 264 -4.46 -8.87 22.61
CA PRO A 264 -4.14 -7.45 22.48
C PRO A 264 -2.62 -7.24 22.49
N LEU A 265 -2.14 -6.31 21.67
CA LEU A 265 -0.75 -5.87 21.70
C LEU A 265 -0.57 -4.85 22.83
N VAL A 266 0.20 -5.20 23.86
CA VAL A 266 0.32 -4.41 25.09
C VAL A 266 1.59 -3.57 25.06
N PRO A 267 1.54 -2.24 25.26
CA PRO A 267 2.73 -1.39 25.25
C PRO A 267 3.88 -1.95 26.11
N GLY A 268 5.10 -1.95 25.55
CA GLY A 268 6.27 -2.54 26.20
C GLY A 268 6.40 -4.06 26.08
N GLY A 269 5.35 -4.76 25.63
CA GLY A 269 5.40 -6.20 25.34
C GLY A 269 6.41 -6.53 24.25
N GLN A 270 7.04 -7.70 24.37
CA GLN A 270 8.03 -8.21 23.43
C GLN A 270 7.35 -9.17 22.46
N TYR A 271 7.51 -8.91 21.16
CA TYR A 271 6.91 -9.72 20.11
C TYR A 271 7.97 -10.10 19.08
N VAL A 272 7.80 -11.27 18.48
CA VAL A 272 8.56 -11.72 17.32
C VAL A 272 7.67 -11.62 16.09
N SER A 273 8.07 -10.87 15.07
CA SER A 273 7.41 -10.92 13.77
C SER A 273 8.20 -11.76 12.78
N TYR A 274 7.51 -12.60 12.02
CA TYR A 274 8.04 -13.35 10.88
C TYR A 274 7.19 -13.07 9.64
N VAL A 275 7.85 -12.76 8.53
CA VAL A 275 7.20 -12.67 7.21
C VAL A 275 8.17 -13.20 6.18
N LYS A 276 7.64 -13.83 5.13
CA LYS A 276 8.35 -14.11 3.88
C LYS A 276 7.58 -13.45 2.75
N MET A 277 8.20 -12.49 2.07
CA MET A 277 7.59 -11.84 0.92
C MET A 277 7.84 -12.66 -0.34
N ILE A 278 6.83 -12.80 -1.19
CA ILE A 278 6.86 -13.61 -2.40
C ILE A 278 6.35 -12.75 -3.56
N PRO A 279 7.01 -12.76 -4.75
CA PRO A 279 6.47 -12.08 -5.92
C PRO A 279 5.07 -12.60 -6.24
N VAL A 280 4.15 -11.71 -6.57
CA VAL A 280 2.79 -12.08 -6.98
C VAL A 280 2.83 -12.56 -8.43
N HIS A 281 2.28 -13.75 -8.68
CA HIS A 281 2.19 -14.32 -10.03
C HIS A 281 1.44 -13.36 -10.96
N GLU A 282 1.94 -13.20 -12.20
CA GLU A 282 1.35 -12.33 -13.24
C GLU A 282 1.22 -10.84 -12.86
N GLN A 283 1.85 -10.37 -11.78
CA GLN A 283 1.84 -8.95 -11.39
C GLN A 283 3.26 -8.47 -11.08
N PRO A 284 4.02 -8.03 -12.11
CA PRO A 284 5.35 -7.47 -11.94
C PRO A 284 5.37 -6.33 -10.92
N GLY A 285 6.38 -6.30 -10.06
CA GLY A 285 6.54 -5.28 -9.02
C GLY A 285 5.62 -5.44 -7.80
N PHE A 286 4.73 -6.45 -7.77
CA PHE A 286 3.93 -6.78 -6.60
C PHE A 286 4.55 -7.93 -5.80
N TYR A 287 4.57 -7.77 -4.48
CA TYR A 287 5.01 -8.78 -3.53
C TYR A 287 3.94 -8.95 -2.46
N ALA A 288 3.62 -10.18 -2.09
CA ALA A 288 2.69 -10.47 -1.02
C ALA A 288 3.31 -11.43 0.00
N GLY A 289 2.87 -11.33 1.25
CA GLY A 289 3.31 -12.22 2.31
C GLY A 289 2.33 -12.24 3.47
N ASP A 290 2.49 -13.23 4.32
CA ASP A 290 1.77 -13.32 5.59
C ASP A 290 2.71 -12.92 6.72
N VAL A 291 2.25 -12.02 7.57
CA VAL A 291 3.01 -11.57 8.74
C VAL A 291 2.47 -12.22 9.99
N TYR A 292 3.28 -13.09 10.57
CA TYR A 292 3.03 -13.76 11.83
C TYR A 292 3.60 -12.92 12.96
N VAL A 293 2.80 -12.67 13.99
CA VAL A 293 3.21 -12.01 15.23
C VAL A 293 3.13 -13.03 16.35
N LEU A 294 4.27 -13.36 16.94
CA LEU A 294 4.43 -14.36 17.97
C LEU A 294 4.77 -13.71 19.31
N GLN A 295 4.32 -14.36 20.39
CA GLN A 295 4.71 -14.09 21.76
C GLN A 295 4.82 -15.45 22.47
N ASP A 296 5.96 -15.72 23.11
CA ASP A 296 6.25 -17.00 23.77
C ASP A 296 6.02 -18.21 22.83
N ASP A 297 6.56 -18.12 21.60
CA ASP A 297 6.43 -19.10 20.49
C ASP A 297 5.00 -19.41 20.03
N GLN A 298 4.00 -18.69 20.55
CA GLN A 298 2.62 -18.78 20.11
C GLN A 298 2.28 -17.63 19.16
N ILE A 299 1.63 -17.93 18.03
CA ILE A 299 1.07 -16.90 17.15
C ILE A 299 -0.08 -16.18 17.90
N VAL A 300 0.07 -14.87 18.08
CA VAL A 300 -0.92 -13.99 18.74
C VAL A 300 -1.56 -13.00 17.76
N GLY A 301 -0.99 -12.84 16.57
CA GLY A 301 -1.58 -12.05 15.49
C GLY A 301 -1.10 -12.51 14.11
N LEU A 302 -1.92 -12.27 13.11
CA LEU A 302 -1.66 -12.61 11.72
C LEU A 302 -2.20 -11.52 10.79
N VAL A 303 -1.32 -10.94 9.98
CA VAL A 303 -1.71 -10.10 8.84
C VAL A 303 -1.53 -10.92 7.57
N GLY A 304 -2.64 -11.44 7.05
CA GLY A 304 -2.64 -12.29 5.87
C GLY A 304 -2.64 -11.49 4.58
N GLY A 305 -1.77 -11.86 3.64
CA GLY A 305 -1.66 -11.29 2.31
C GLY A 305 -1.44 -9.78 2.35
N ILE A 306 -0.52 -9.30 3.18
CA ILE A 306 -0.06 -7.92 3.06
C ILE A 306 0.68 -7.79 1.73
N THR A 307 0.34 -6.77 0.96
CA THR A 307 0.89 -6.56 -0.38
C THR A 307 1.80 -5.34 -0.37
N PHE A 308 2.86 -5.38 -1.17
CA PHE A 308 3.73 -4.25 -1.47
C PHE A 308 3.81 -4.11 -2.99
N ARG A 309 3.70 -2.87 -3.46
CA ARG A 309 3.92 -2.50 -4.85
C ARG A 309 5.19 -1.67 -4.95
N THR A 310 6.02 -2.02 -5.91
CA THR A 310 7.27 -1.34 -6.23
C THR A 310 7.00 -0.14 -7.12
N PHE A 311 7.68 0.96 -6.86
CA PHE A 311 7.64 2.18 -7.65
C PHE A 311 9.07 2.69 -7.88
N PRO A 312 9.40 3.16 -9.09
CA PRO A 312 10.64 3.87 -9.35
C PRO A 312 10.79 5.11 -8.47
N ARG A 313 11.97 5.29 -7.88
CA ARG A 313 12.29 6.36 -6.93
C ARG A 313 12.13 7.75 -7.51
N LEU A 314 12.30 7.92 -8.82
CA LEU A 314 12.06 9.17 -9.53
C LEU A 314 10.61 9.69 -9.36
N LEU A 315 9.66 8.80 -9.04
CA LEU A 315 8.26 9.16 -8.83
C LEU A 315 7.95 9.65 -7.40
N LEU A 316 8.93 9.64 -6.49
CA LEU A 316 8.71 10.06 -5.09
C LEU A 316 8.12 11.46 -4.97
N ASP A 317 8.60 12.41 -5.78
CA ASP A 317 8.06 13.78 -5.76
C ASP A 317 6.61 13.81 -6.20
N GLN A 318 6.23 13.05 -7.22
CA GLN A 318 4.86 13.01 -7.70
C GLN A 318 3.89 12.32 -6.73
N PHE A 319 4.33 11.24 -6.07
CA PHE A 319 3.51 10.53 -5.09
C PHE A 319 3.35 11.29 -3.77
N PHE A 320 4.37 12.05 -3.36
CA PHE A 320 4.43 12.64 -2.02
C PHE A 320 4.49 14.18 -1.99
N SER A 321 4.40 14.86 -3.13
CA SER A 321 4.23 16.32 -3.19
C SER A 321 2.80 16.67 -3.53
N LEU A 322 2.00 17.04 -2.53
CA LEU A 322 0.73 17.73 -2.79
C LEU A 322 1.06 19.18 -3.21
N PRO A 323 0.58 19.68 -4.36
CA PRO A 323 0.44 21.12 -4.56
C PRO A 323 -0.63 21.62 -3.58
N ASP A 324 -0.38 22.74 -2.89
CA ASP A 324 -1.34 23.33 -1.93
C ASP A 324 -2.65 23.85 -2.60
N THR A 325 -2.71 23.79 -3.93
CA THR A 325 -3.85 24.16 -4.78
C THR A 325 -4.10 23.07 -5.82
N THR A 326 -5.22 22.36 -5.70
CA THR A 326 -5.83 21.68 -6.85
C THR A 326 -6.28 22.77 -7.82
N VAL A 327 -5.61 22.90 -8.96
CA VAL A 327 -6.23 23.53 -10.13
C VAL A 327 -7.43 22.65 -10.51
N PRO A 328 -8.64 23.20 -10.72
CA PRO A 328 -9.76 22.40 -11.18
C PRO A 328 -9.39 21.76 -12.53
N GLY A 329 -9.25 20.43 -12.57
CA GLY A 329 -9.01 19.69 -13.82
C GLY A 329 -7.85 18.68 -13.84
N GLN A 330 -7.04 18.55 -12.77
CA GLN A 330 -6.08 17.43 -12.67
C GLN A 330 -6.64 16.32 -11.79
N ALA A 331 -7.02 15.21 -12.42
CA ALA A 331 -7.47 14.01 -11.72
C ALA A 331 -6.34 13.45 -10.82
N PRO A 332 -6.65 13.00 -9.59
CA PRO A 332 -5.69 12.29 -8.78
C PRO A 332 -5.26 11.00 -9.47
N VAL A 333 -4.00 10.59 -9.26
CA VAL A 333 -3.41 9.38 -9.85
C VAL A 333 -4.22 8.16 -9.38
N HIS A 334 -5.08 7.64 -10.25
CA HIS A 334 -5.86 6.44 -10.00
C HIS A 334 -4.95 5.21 -10.09
N THR A 335 -4.81 4.45 -9.00
CA THR A 335 -4.38 3.05 -9.11
C THR A 335 -5.58 2.21 -9.54
N THR A 336 -5.56 1.68 -10.76
CA THR A 336 -6.61 0.82 -11.31
C THR A 336 -6.78 -0.43 -10.42
N PRO A 337 -7.99 -0.73 -9.91
CA PRO A 337 -8.23 -1.98 -9.21
C PRO A 337 -8.23 -3.16 -10.18
N ALA A 338 -7.54 -4.24 -9.82
CA ALA A 338 -7.70 -5.53 -10.49
C ALA A 338 -9.17 -6.01 -10.33
N ARG A 339 -9.78 -6.40 -11.45
CA ARG A 339 -11.16 -6.89 -11.54
C ARG A 339 -11.39 -8.09 -10.60
N PRO A 340 -12.39 -8.07 -9.70
CA PRO A 340 -12.70 -9.23 -8.89
C PRO A 340 -13.35 -10.31 -9.75
N MET A 341 -12.66 -11.45 -9.89
CA MET A 341 -13.19 -12.65 -10.51
C MET A 341 -14.18 -13.30 -9.55
N GLN A 342 -15.48 -13.14 -9.82
CA GLN A 342 -16.55 -13.88 -9.15
C GLN A 342 -16.38 -15.37 -9.44
N THR A 343 -15.98 -16.15 -8.43
CA THR A 343 -16.00 -17.61 -8.48
C THR A 343 -17.39 -18.08 -8.05
N ARG A 344 -18.19 -18.54 -9.02
CA ARG A 344 -19.35 -19.38 -8.73
C ARG A 344 -18.84 -20.75 -8.28
N ILE A 345 -19.30 -21.18 -7.12
CA ILE A 345 -19.09 -22.52 -6.56
C ILE A 345 -20.22 -23.40 -7.10
N ASP A 346 -19.89 -24.47 -7.80
CA ASP A 346 -20.70 -25.69 -7.82
C ASP A 346 -19.78 -26.90 -7.56
N PRO A 347 -20.26 -27.95 -6.88
CA PRO A 347 -19.40 -28.92 -6.19
C PRO A 347 -19.32 -30.27 -6.91
N GLN A 348 -18.11 -30.76 -7.20
CA GLN A 348 -17.88 -32.22 -7.31
C GLN A 348 -16.39 -32.60 -7.22
N ALA A 349 -16.12 -33.64 -6.44
CA ALA A 349 -14.85 -34.37 -6.32
C ALA A 349 -15.18 -35.87 -6.19
N PRO A 350 -14.21 -36.81 -6.17
CA PRO A 350 -13.05 -37.02 -7.07
C PRO A 350 -12.89 -38.52 -7.46
N THR A 351 -12.03 -38.88 -8.42
CA THR A 351 -11.07 -40.04 -8.33
C THR A 351 -10.09 -40.13 -9.53
N PRO A 352 -8.92 -40.80 -9.38
CA PRO A 352 -7.69 -40.58 -10.16
C PRO A 352 -7.38 -41.67 -11.20
N ALA A 353 -6.50 -41.36 -12.16
CA ALA A 353 -5.71 -42.37 -12.87
C ALA A 353 -4.39 -41.77 -13.42
N PHE A 354 -3.26 -42.36 -13.02
CA PHE A 354 -1.97 -42.29 -13.73
C PHE A 354 -1.94 -43.41 -14.79
N PRO A 355 -1.15 -43.27 -15.88
CA PRO A 355 0.10 -44.03 -15.90
C PRO A 355 1.31 -43.32 -16.53
N THR A 356 2.45 -43.82 -16.08
CA THR A 356 3.87 -43.61 -16.40
C THR A 356 4.26 -43.99 -17.84
N GLU A 357 5.23 -43.29 -18.45
CA GLU A 357 6.47 -43.87 -19.01
C GLU A 357 7.45 -42.81 -19.57
N SER A 358 8.74 -43.10 -19.45
CA SER A 358 9.97 -42.39 -19.86
C SER A 358 10.75 -43.34 -20.79
N PRO A 359 12.01 -43.08 -21.22
CA PRO A 359 12.65 -41.90 -21.79
C PRO A 359 13.38 -42.24 -23.13
N SER A 360 13.93 -41.26 -23.87
CA SER A 360 15.07 -41.54 -24.77
C SER A 360 15.97 -40.32 -25.01
N GLN A 361 17.25 -40.64 -25.15
CA GLN A 361 18.47 -39.83 -25.04
C GLN A 361 18.99 -39.24 -26.37
N ALA A 362 19.97 -38.34 -26.20
CA ALA A 362 21.15 -38.07 -27.05
C ALA A 362 20.92 -37.24 -28.32
N THR A 363 21.79 -36.33 -28.77
CA THR A 363 23.28 -36.27 -28.75
C THR A 363 23.69 -34.83 -29.14
N MET A 364 24.61 -34.15 -28.42
CA MET A 364 26.01 -33.84 -28.77
C MET A 364 26.30 -33.20 -30.15
N SER A 365 26.97 -32.02 -30.13
CA SER A 365 28.18 -31.60 -30.90
C SER A 365 28.25 -30.04 -30.92
N THR A 366 29.23 -29.36 -30.28
CA THR A 366 30.54 -28.87 -30.84
C THR A 366 30.37 -28.10 -32.16
N ASP A 367 30.95 -26.94 -32.46
CA ASP A 367 32.18 -26.23 -32.07
C ASP A 367 32.08 -24.83 -32.72
N THR A 368 32.41 -23.71 -32.05
CA THR A 368 33.69 -22.96 -32.17
C THR A 368 33.81 -21.92 -33.31
N SER A 369 34.23 -20.71 -32.89
CA SER A 369 34.94 -19.62 -33.59
C SER A 369 34.16 -18.73 -34.58
N ALA A 370 33.92 -17.46 -34.25
CA ALA A 370 34.84 -16.31 -34.18
C ALA A 370 35.13 -15.67 -35.55
N SER A 371 34.74 -14.40 -35.70
CA SER A 371 35.53 -13.42 -36.45
C SER A 371 35.15 -12.00 -36.02
N LEU A 372 36.10 -11.36 -35.33
CA LEU A 372 36.17 -9.92 -35.12
C LEU A 372 36.84 -9.28 -36.35
N ASN A 373 36.27 -8.20 -36.89
CA ASN A 373 37.01 -7.23 -37.69
C ASN A 373 36.50 -5.81 -37.40
N THR A 374 37.27 -5.13 -36.56
CA THR A 374 37.78 -3.76 -36.68
C THR A 374 37.28 -2.89 -37.85
N SER A 375 36.74 -1.70 -37.55
CA SER A 375 37.52 -0.44 -37.47
C SER A 375 36.68 0.80 -37.86
N THR A 376 36.63 1.76 -36.92
CA THR A 376 36.75 3.23 -37.11
C THR A 376 35.92 3.94 -38.19
N LYS A 377 35.09 4.91 -37.76
CA LYS A 377 35.27 6.34 -38.11
C LYS A 377 34.28 7.23 -37.34
N THR A 378 34.83 8.12 -36.53
CA THR A 378 34.19 9.36 -36.08
C THR A 378 34.05 10.30 -37.29
N PRO A 379 32.93 11.05 -37.39
CA PRO A 379 33.10 12.46 -37.70
C PRO A 379 32.28 13.41 -36.80
N ALA A 380 32.89 14.60 -36.71
CA ALA A 380 32.53 15.83 -36.04
C ALA A 380 31.08 16.32 -36.17
N VAL A 381 30.75 17.11 -35.15
CA VAL A 381 29.55 17.91 -34.88
C VAL A 381 29.28 18.98 -35.95
N SER A 382 28.00 19.15 -36.30
CA SER A 382 27.39 20.41 -36.77
C SER A 382 25.86 20.36 -36.51
N PRO A 383 25.17 21.52 -36.42
CA PRO A 383 24.07 21.75 -35.47
C PRO A 383 22.68 21.47 -36.08
N ALA A 384 21.80 20.81 -35.31
CA ALA A 384 20.39 20.64 -35.64
C ALA A 384 19.51 20.72 -34.37
N THR A 385 19.16 21.93 -33.96
CA THR A 385 18.20 22.23 -32.89
C THR A 385 16.77 22.19 -33.44
N ASP A 386 16.30 21.00 -33.80
CA ASP A 386 14.86 20.63 -33.87
C ASP A 386 14.69 19.09 -33.76
N ASN A 387 15.62 18.30 -34.32
CA ASN A 387 15.64 16.82 -34.14
C ASN A 387 16.23 16.35 -32.79
N GLY A 388 16.83 17.25 -32.00
CA GLY A 388 17.55 16.89 -30.77
C GLY A 388 16.61 16.39 -29.68
N ILE A 389 15.55 17.15 -29.40
CA ILE A 389 14.58 16.83 -28.33
C ILE A 389 13.82 15.55 -28.67
N VAL A 390 13.37 15.40 -29.92
CA VAL A 390 12.68 14.19 -30.39
C VAL A 390 13.60 12.97 -30.26
N SER A 391 14.85 13.06 -30.71
CA SER A 391 15.80 11.95 -30.62
C SER A 391 16.12 11.57 -29.17
N GLN A 392 16.24 12.56 -28.28
CA GLN A 392 16.46 12.32 -26.84
C GLN A 392 15.22 11.71 -26.18
N ALA A 393 14.02 12.16 -26.51
CA ALA A 393 12.77 11.59 -26.03
C ALA A 393 12.60 10.11 -26.43
N ILE A 394 12.92 9.76 -27.68
CA ILE A 394 12.90 8.38 -28.14
C ILE A 394 13.99 7.55 -27.45
N ALA A 395 15.19 8.10 -27.26
CA ALA A 395 16.26 7.41 -26.55
C ALA A 395 15.88 7.09 -25.09
N LEU A 396 15.18 8.00 -24.41
CA LEU A 396 14.66 7.77 -23.06
C LEU A 396 13.60 6.67 -23.03
N ILE A 397 12.75 6.59 -24.05
CA ILE A 397 11.76 5.51 -24.16
C ILE A 397 12.46 4.16 -24.33
N VAL A 398 13.41 4.07 -25.26
CA VAL A 398 14.22 2.86 -25.52
C VAL A 398 14.94 2.39 -24.25
N GLU A 399 15.51 3.32 -23.48
CA GLU A 399 16.18 3.01 -22.21
C GLU A 399 15.21 2.44 -21.17
N GLU A 400 14.01 3.02 -21.05
CA GLU A 400 13.03 2.63 -20.02
C GLU A 400 12.21 1.39 -20.37
N THR A 401 12.02 1.09 -21.66
CA THR A 401 11.33 -0.12 -22.12
C THR A 401 12.28 -1.30 -22.34
N GLU A 402 13.59 -1.08 -22.20
CA GLU A 402 14.65 -2.07 -22.45
C GLU A 402 14.59 -2.72 -23.85
N ILE A 403 13.95 -2.06 -24.83
CA ILE A 403 13.89 -2.52 -26.22
C ILE A 403 15.11 -2.04 -27.00
N GLU A 404 15.50 -2.75 -28.05
CA GLU A 404 16.60 -2.29 -28.89
C GLU A 404 16.14 -1.10 -29.76
N ALA A 405 16.99 -0.07 -29.91
CA ALA A 405 16.66 1.10 -30.72
C ALA A 405 16.33 0.76 -32.19
N SER A 406 16.80 -0.39 -32.69
CA SER A 406 16.53 -0.91 -34.03
C SER A 406 15.13 -1.53 -34.18
N GLU A 407 14.45 -1.87 -33.07
CA GLU A 407 13.09 -2.43 -33.04
C GLU A 407 12.01 -1.33 -32.90
N VAL A 408 12.42 -0.08 -32.72
CA VAL A 408 11.50 1.06 -32.60
C VAL A 408 11.27 1.71 -33.96
N SER A 409 10.03 1.60 -34.44
CA SER A 409 9.56 2.25 -35.66
C SER A 409 8.38 3.18 -35.35
N ASP A 410 8.00 4.02 -36.31
CA ASP A 410 6.87 4.95 -36.12
C ASP A 410 5.53 4.22 -35.95
N GLU A 411 5.44 2.96 -36.39
CA GLU A 411 4.25 2.09 -36.25
C GLU A 411 4.24 1.30 -34.92
N THR A 412 5.30 1.40 -34.11
CA THR A 412 5.41 0.65 -32.86
C THR A 412 4.40 1.18 -31.85
N GLU A 413 3.47 0.32 -31.41
CA GLU A 413 2.46 0.67 -30.41
C GLU A 413 3.09 0.83 -29.02
N LEU A 414 2.81 1.93 -28.34
CA LEU A 414 3.39 2.23 -27.01
C LEU A 414 3.01 1.16 -25.97
N SER A 415 1.77 0.66 -26.03
CA SER A 415 1.28 -0.42 -25.15
C SER A 415 2.03 -1.74 -25.35
N SER A 416 2.43 -2.05 -26.59
CA SER A 416 3.10 -3.30 -26.95
C SER A 416 4.54 -3.38 -26.44
N ILE A 417 5.20 -2.23 -26.29
CA ILE A 417 6.55 -2.10 -25.71
C ILE A 417 6.51 -1.88 -24.19
N GLY A 418 5.37 -2.15 -23.55
CA GLY A 418 5.25 -2.12 -22.09
C GLY A 418 5.04 -0.74 -21.49
N ILE A 419 4.72 0.29 -22.29
CA ILE A 419 4.31 1.59 -21.75
C ILE A 419 2.90 1.46 -21.18
N ASP A 420 2.84 1.19 -19.88
CA ASP A 420 1.62 1.15 -19.09
C ASP A 420 1.41 2.46 -18.31
N SER A 421 0.37 2.53 -17.47
CA SER A 421 0.10 3.72 -16.67
C SER A 421 1.21 4.08 -15.68
N LEU A 422 2.07 3.14 -15.28
CA LEU A 422 3.21 3.39 -14.40
C LEU A 422 4.43 3.85 -15.22
N LEU A 423 4.75 3.20 -16.34
CA LEU A 423 5.87 3.61 -17.20
C LEU A 423 5.59 4.95 -17.87
N SER A 424 4.33 5.24 -18.22
CA SER A 424 3.87 6.57 -18.67
C SER A 424 4.20 7.65 -17.64
N LEU A 425 4.04 7.32 -16.35
CA LEU A 425 4.36 8.22 -15.25
C LEU A 425 5.87 8.47 -15.15
N VAL A 426 6.66 7.42 -15.35
CA VAL A 426 8.12 7.48 -15.35
C VAL A 426 8.64 8.34 -16.51
N LEU A 427 8.14 8.07 -17.72
CA LEU A 427 8.51 8.81 -18.93
C LEU A 427 8.13 10.28 -18.83
N ALA A 428 6.93 10.61 -18.32
CA ALA A 428 6.52 11.99 -18.09
C ALA A 428 7.47 12.73 -17.13
N GLN A 429 7.89 12.06 -16.05
CA GLN A 429 8.83 12.64 -15.10
C GLN A 429 10.25 12.78 -15.67
N LYS A 430 10.73 11.81 -16.47
CA LYS A 430 12.01 11.91 -17.19
C LYS A 430 11.99 13.02 -18.23
N PHE A 431 10.91 13.17 -19.00
CA PHE A 431 10.75 14.26 -19.97
C PHE A 431 10.81 15.63 -19.27
N ARG A 432 10.17 15.75 -18.11
CA ARG A 432 10.22 16.98 -17.31
C ARG A 432 11.61 17.30 -16.77
N THR A 433 12.33 16.29 -16.29
CA THR A 433 13.61 16.48 -15.57
C THR A 433 14.81 16.56 -16.51
N GLU A 434 14.83 15.75 -17.57
CA GLU A 434 15.95 15.63 -18.51
C GLU A 434 15.76 16.50 -19.76
N LEU A 435 14.53 16.58 -20.29
CA LEU A 435 14.21 17.35 -21.49
C LEU A 435 13.57 18.71 -21.20
N GLN A 436 13.26 19.01 -19.93
CA GLN A 436 12.50 20.20 -19.51
C GLN A 436 11.12 20.32 -20.18
N LEU A 437 10.54 19.18 -20.59
CA LEU A 437 9.22 19.10 -21.23
C LEU A 437 8.15 18.68 -20.22
N ASP A 438 7.18 19.56 -19.98
CA ASP A 438 6.04 19.25 -19.11
C ASP A 438 4.92 18.57 -19.91
N VAL A 439 4.95 17.23 -19.95
CA VAL A 439 3.93 16.41 -20.62
C VAL A 439 2.92 15.86 -19.61
N ARG A 440 1.64 15.80 -20.01
CA ARG A 440 0.61 15.13 -19.20
C ARG A 440 0.83 13.62 -19.24
N ASN A 441 0.64 12.94 -18.11
CA ASN A 441 0.76 11.47 -18.04
C ASN A 441 -0.15 10.75 -19.06
N SER A 442 -1.31 11.33 -19.39
CA SER A 442 -2.24 10.76 -20.38
C SER A 442 -1.68 10.77 -21.79
N LEU A 443 -0.65 11.59 -22.10
CA LEU A 443 -0.08 11.70 -23.44
C LEU A 443 0.32 10.33 -24.00
N PHE A 444 0.97 9.49 -23.19
CA PHE A 444 1.41 8.17 -23.59
C PHE A 444 0.27 7.14 -23.72
N MET A 445 -0.91 7.47 -23.21
CA MET A 445 -2.15 6.71 -23.41
C MET A 445 -2.98 7.25 -24.57
N ASP A 446 -2.83 8.55 -24.87
CA ASP A 446 -3.51 9.28 -25.94
C ASP A 446 -2.80 9.06 -27.30
N CYS A 447 -1.47 8.91 -27.29
CA CYS A 447 -0.66 8.49 -28.44
C CYS A 447 -0.68 6.96 -28.57
N LEU A 448 -1.07 6.42 -29.72
CA LEU A 448 -1.12 4.97 -29.92
C LEU A 448 0.26 4.43 -30.32
N THR A 449 0.99 5.19 -31.13
CA THR A 449 2.30 4.79 -31.66
C THR A 449 3.43 5.76 -31.33
N ILE A 450 4.67 5.31 -31.53
CA ILE A 450 5.86 6.18 -31.48
C ILE A 450 5.79 7.31 -32.51
N GLY A 451 5.19 7.07 -33.68
CA GLY A 451 4.98 8.09 -34.71
C GLY A 451 4.04 9.21 -34.25
N ASP A 452 2.96 8.87 -33.55
CA ASP A 452 2.05 9.86 -32.95
C ASP A 452 2.78 10.75 -31.94
N LEU A 453 3.62 10.13 -31.10
CA LEU A 453 4.40 10.84 -30.11
C LEU A 453 5.47 11.74 -30.74
N ARG A 454 6.15 11.27 -31.80
CA ARG A 454 7.11 12.10 -32.55
C ARG A 454 6.43 13.32 -33.16
N THR A 455 5.28 13.13 -33.78
CA THR A 455 4.51 14.22 -34.39
C THR A 455 4.10 15.22 -33.31
N TRP A 456 3.60 14.75 -32.18
CA TRP A 456 3.28 15.61 -31.04
C TRP A 456 4.50 16.39 -30.53
N LEU A 457 5.66 15.75 -30.41
CA LEU A 457 6.89 16.42 -29.97
C LEU A 457 7.37 17.48 -30.97
N VAL A 458 7.21 17.25 -32.28
CA VAL A 458 7.56 18.24 -33.32
C VAL A 458 6.59 19.41 -33.35
N ASP A 459 5.31 19.16 -33.11
CA ASP A 459 4.27 20.19 -33.20
C ASP A 459 4.23 21.11 -31.96
N TYR A 460 4.68 20.62 -30.80
CA TYR A 460 4.50 21.28 -29.50
C TYR A 460 5.79 21.59 -28.73
N CYS A 461 6.97 21.16 -29.20
CA CYS A 461 8.28 21.44 -28.58
C CYS A 461 9.20 22.08 -29.62
#